data_AF-A0A534LRV1-F1
#
_entry.id   AF-A0A534LRV1-F1
#
_cell.length_a   1.000
_cell.length_b   1.000
_cell.length_c   1.000
_cell.angle_alpha   90.00
_cell.angle_beta   90.00
_cell.angle_gamma   90.00
#
_symmetry.space_group_name_H-M   'P 1'
#
loop_
_entity.id
_entity.type
_entity.pdbx_description
1 polymer ?
#
loop_
_entity_poly.entity_id
_entity_poly.type
_entity_poly.pdbx_seq_one_letter_code
_entity_poly.pdbx_strand_id
1 'polypeptide(L)'
;MARKGTLSRETIIQSMAEDFRELPYVHAFWEGGAAAFNRVDKWSDLDLYVVVDDGMVPATFEVVEKSLTALSPIQIRHEVAWPAGSGISQRFYRLERATE
;
A
#
# COMPACT_ATOMS: atom_id res chain seq x y z
N MET A 1 -0.83 -12.71 17.93
CA MET A 1 0.16 -13.66 17.35
C MET A 1 -0.20 -13.86 15.87
N ALA A 2 0.48 -13.19 14.94
CA ALA A 2 0.22 -13.38 13.52
C ALA A 2 0.82 -14.73 13.07
N ARG A 3 0.05 -15.53 12.32
CA ARG A 3 0.39 -16.88 11.86
C ARG A 3 1.72 -16.89 11.08
N LYS A 4 2.59 -17.87 11.39
CA LYS A 4 3.71 -18.31 10.54
C LYS A 4 3.17 -18.71 9.17
N GLY A 5 3.32 -17.84 8.18
CA GLY A 5 2.92 -18.06 6.79
C GLY A 5 3.32 -16.88 5.93
N THR A 6 3.64 -17.13 4.67
CA THR A 6 3.89 -16.12 3.64
C THR A 6 2.71 -15.16 3.57
N LEU A 7 3.01 -13.86 3.59
CA LEU A 7 2.00 -12.82 3.42
C LEU A 7 1.58 -12.74 1.94
N SER A 8 0.30 -12.97 1.66
CA SER A 8 -0.23 -12.90 0.29
C SER A 8 -0.59 -11.48 -0.12
N ARG A 9 -0.59 -11.23 -1.44
CA ARG A 9 -1.03 -9.97 -2.06
C ARG A 9 -2.47 -9.64 -1.64
N GLU A 10 -3.36 -10.61 -1.71
CA GLU A 10 -4.78 -10.47 -1.40
C GLU A 10 -5.01 -10.07 0.06
N THR A 11 -4.20 -10.60 0.98
CA THR A 11 -4.26 -10.21 2.40
C THR A 11 -3.86 -8.74 2.59
N ILE A 12 -2.82 -8.29 1.90
CA ILE A 12 -2.36 -6.89 1.97
C ILE A 12 -3.44 -5.95 1.43
N ILE A 13 -3.99 -6.25 0.26
CA ILE A 13 -5.04 -5.44 -0.39
C ILE A 13 -6.30 -5.40 0.48
N GLN A 14 -6.77 -6.55 0.95
CA GLN A 14 -8.01 -6.63 1.72
C GLN A 14 -7.88 -5.86 3.04
N SER A 15 -6.76 -5.98 3.74
CA SER A 15 -6.50 -5.23 4.99
C SER A 15 -6.56 -3.72 4.74
N MET A 16 -5.87 -3.21 3.71
CA MET A 16 -5.89 -1.78 3.39
C MET A 16 -7.27 -1.32 2.89
N ALA A 17 -7.98 -2.14 2.11
CA ALA A 17 -9.32 -1.82 1.64
C ALA A 17 -10.32 -1.72 2.80
N GLU A 18 -10.22 -2.57 3.82
CA GLU A 18 -11.02 -2.49 5.04
C GLU A 18 -10.69 -1.23 5.85
N ASP A 19 -9.42 -0.91 6.04
CA ASP A 19 -8.99 0.30 6.75
C ASP A 19 -9.45 1.58 6.03
N PHE A 20 -9.39 1.61 4.70
CA PHE A 20 -9.76 2.77 3.89
C PHE A 20 -11.26 2.98 3.72
N ARG A 21 -12.07 1.91 3.76
CA ARG A 21 -13.52 2.00 3.58
C ARG A 21 -14.20 2.89 4.62
N GLU A 22 -13.63 2.97 5.82
CA GLU A 22 -14.17 3.75 6.94
C GLU A 22 -13.68 5.22 6.95
N LEU A 23 -12.82 5.61 6.00
CA LEU A 23 -12.21 6.94 5.96
C LEU A 23 -12.97 7.84 4.97
N PRO A 24 -13.69 8.87 5.46
CA PRO A 24 -14.55 9.70 4.60
C PRO A 24 -13.79 10.54 3.58
N TYR A 25 -12.49 10.71 3.77
CA TYR A 25 -11.60 11.46 2.89
C TYR A 25 -10.95 10.60 1.80
N VAL A 26 -11.23 9.30 1.75
CA VAL A 26 -10.74 8.39 0.71
C VAL A 26 -11.79 8.24 -0.38
N HIS A 27 -11.43 8.58 -1.61
CA HIS A 27 -12.34 8.58 -2.76
C HIS A 27 -12.23 7.31 -3.60
N ALA A 28 -11.04 6.72 -3.68
CA ALA A 28 -10.80 5.51 -4.47
C ALA A 28 -9.54 4.77 -3.99
N PHE A 29 -9.52 3.46 -4.17
CA PHE A 29 -8.38 2.58 -3.92
C PHE A 29 -8.37 1.46 -4.96
N TRP A 30 -7.25 1.27 -5.67
CA TRP A 30 -7.14 0.25 -6.72
C TRP A 30 -5.69 -0.21 -6.97
N GLU A 31 -5.56 -1.34 -7.66
CA GLU A 31 -4.28 -1.88 -8.11
C GLU A 31 -3.83 -1.26 -9.44
N GLY A 32 -2.56 -0.87 -9.52
CA GLY A 32 -1.90 -0.41 -10.73
C GLY A 32 -0.96 -1.45 -11.34
N GLY A 33 0.06 -0.98 -12.06
CA GLY A 33 1.19 -1.81 -12.45
C GLY A 33 0.84 -3.05 -13.28
N ALA A 34 1.53 -4.15 -13.03
CA ALA A 34 1.30 -5.42 -13.72
C ALA A 34 -0.14 -5.94 -13.59
N ALA A 35 -0.80 -5.69 -12.45
CA ALA A 35 -2.19 -6.09 -12.20
C ALA A 35 -3.16 -5.40 -13.16
N ALA A 36 -2.99 -4.10 -13.42
CA ALA A 36 -3.83 -3.35 -14.33
C ALA A 36 -3.81 -3.86 -15.79
N PHE A 37 -2.78 -4.62 -16.17
CA PHE A 37 -2.62 -5.18 -17.52
C PHE A 37 -2.78 -6.71 -17.57
N ASN A 38 -3.21 -7.35 -16.47
CA ASN A 38 -3.28 -8.81 -16.37
C ASN A 38 -1.94 -9.50 -16.68
N ARG A 39 -0.83 -8.93 -16.18
CA ARG A 39 0.55 -9.38 -16.38
C ARG A 39 1.27 -9.77 -15.09
N VAL A 40 0.54 -10.01 -14.00
CA VAL A 40 1.12 -10.42 -12.71
C VAL A 40 1.81 -11.77 -12.88
N ASP A 41 3.05 -11.84 -12.42
CA ASP A 41 3.84 -13.06 -12.32
C ASP A 41 4.51 -13.19 -10.95
N LYS A 42 5.36 -14.21 -10.79
CA LYS A 42 6.04 -14.51 -9.52
C LYS A 42 7.06 -13.46 -9.06
N TRP A 43 7.44 -12.52 -9.93
CA TRP A 43 8.41 -11.45 -9.62
C TRP A 43 7.74 -10.09 -9.49
N SER A 44 6.42 -10.04 -9.70
CA SER A 44 5.66 -8.80 -9.68
C SER A 44 5.39 -8.37 -8.24
N ASP A 45 5.77 -7.13 -7.94
CA ASP A 45 5.37 -6.44 -6.73
C ASP A 45 3.89 -6.04 -6.77
N LEU A 46 3.48 -5.21 -5.82
CA LEU A 46 2.12 -4.73 -5.65
C LEU A 46 2.08 -3.21 -5.73
N ASP A 47 1.58 -2.70 -6.86
CA ASP A 47 1.32 -1.28 -7.07
C ASP A 47 -0.09 -0.91 -6.61
N LEU A 48 -0.19 0.01 -5.64
CA LEU A 48 -1.46 0.46 -5.08
C LEU A 48 -1.59 1.97 -5.19
N TYR A 49 -2.78 2.41 -5.60
CA TYR A 49 -3.15 3.82 -5.69
C TYR A 49 -4.31 4.11 -4.76
N VAL A 50 -4.23 5.23 -4.06
CA VAL A 50 -5.32 5.77 -3.23
C VAL A 50 -5.50 7.24 -3.58
N VAL A 51 -6.76 7.65 -3.80
CA VAL A 51 -7.12 9.05 -4.02
C VAL A 51 -7.78 9.55 -2.75
N VAL A 52 -7.30 10.67 -2.24
CA VAL A 52 -7.75 11.26 -0.98
C VAL A 52 -7.95 12.77 -1.12
N ASP A 53 -8.65 13.36 -0.14
CA ASP A 53 -8.74 14.81 -0.02
C ASP A 53 -7.37 15.50 0.08
N ASP A 54 -7.30 16.73 -0.39
CA ASP A 54 -6.14 17.59 -0.24
C ASP A 54 -5.74 17.71 1.25
N GLY A 55 -4.45 17.59 1.54
CA GLY A 55 -3.92 17.63 2.90
C GLY A 55 -4.04 16.32 3.69
N MET A 56 -4.76 15.31 3.20
CA MET A 56 -4.92 14.03 3.89
C MET A 56 -3.87 12.98 3.52
N VAL A 57 -2.95 13.29 2.60
CA VAL A 57 -1.87 12.39 2.19
C VAL A 57 -1.01 11.91 3.39
N PRO A 58 -0.54 12.77 4.32
CA PRO A 58 0.25 12.29 5.46
C PRO A 58 -0.52 11.32 6.35
N ALA A 59 -1.76 11.65 6.71
CA ALA A 59 -2.63 10.79 7.53
C ALA A 59 -2.93 9.45 6.84
N THR A 60 -3.08 9.46 5.51
CA THR A 60 -3.30 8.23 4.72
C THR A 60 -2.09 7.32 4.79
N PHE A 61 -0.87 7.85 4.69
CA PHE A 61 0.33 7.03 4.86
C PHE A 61 0.50 6.47 6.27
N GLU A 62 0.04 7.16 7.32
CA GLU A 62 0.02 6.61 8.68
C GLU A 62 -0.90 5.38 8.76
N VAL A 63 -2.08 5.43 8.12
CA VAL A 63 -2.98 4.27 8.02
C VAL A 63 -2.33 3.14 7.24
N VAL A 64 -1.69 3.42 6.09
CA VAL A 64 -0.95 2.43 5.31
C VAL A 64 0.11 1.75 6.18
N GLU A 65 0.96 2.52 6.85
CA GLU A 65 2.06 1.98 7.66
C GLU A 65 1.55 1.18 8.86
N LYS A 66 0.43 1.60 9.48
CA LYS A 66 -0.24 0.83 10.53
C LYS A 66 -0.78 -0.50 9.99
N SER A 67 -1.46 -0.48 8.85
CA SER A 67 -2.04 -1.67 8.20
C SER A 67 -0.95 -2.69 7.85
N LEU A 68 0.10 -2.21 7.17
CA LEU A 68 1.25 -3.03 6.80
C LEU A 68 1.96 -3.62 8.03
N THR A 69 2.22 -2.80 9.06
CA THR A 69 2.89 -3.23 10.28
C THR A 69 2.09 -4.28 11.06
N ALA A 70 0.75 -4.21 11.02
CA ALA A 70 -0.12 -5.23 11.62
C ALA A 70 0.03 -6.61 10.95
N LEU A 71 0.35 -6.64 9.65
CA LEU A 71 0.55 -7.86 8.88
C LEU A 71 1.99 -8.39 9.00
N SER A 72 2.98 -7.50 8.92
CA SER A 72 4.40 -7.82 8.93
C SER A 72 5.25 -6.60 9.29
N PRO A 73 6.40 -6.76 9.98
CA PRO A 73 7.36 -5.68 10.11
C PRO A 73 7.75 -5.09 8.75
N ILE A 74 7.78 -3.75 8.68
CA ILE A 74 8.30 -3.01 7.53
C ILE A 74 9.83 -2.99 7.66
N GLN A 75 10.51 -3.69 6.76
CA GLN A 75 11.96 -3.78 6.73
C GLN A 75 12.59 -2.58 6.00
N ILE A 76 11.95 -2.12 4.92
CA ILE A 76 12.38 -0.94 4.16
C ILE A 76 11.17 -0.05 3.95
N ARG A 77 11.38 1.25 4.18
CA ARG A 77 10.51 2.32 3.73
C ARG A 77 11.34 3.30 2.91
N HIS A 78 10.99 3.49 1.65
CA HIS A 78 11.60 4.51 0.79
C HIS A 78 10.53 5.51 0.35
N GLU A 79 10.76 6.79 0.63
CA GLU A 79 9.88 7.88 0.22
C GLU A 79 10.47 8.57 -1.00
N VAL A 80 9.64 8.78 -2.02
CA VAL A 80 10.05 9.39 -3.28
C VAL A 80 9.83 10.90 -3.20
N ALA A 81 10.88 11.66 -3.49
CA ALA A 81 10.78 13.10 -3.64
C ALA A 81 10.19 13.44 -5.02
N TRP A 82 8.97 13.97 -5.04
CA TRP A 82 8.34 14.51 -6.23
C TRP A 82 8.47 16.04 -6.30
N PRO A 83 8.45 16.65 -7.50
CA PRO A 83 8.41 18.10 -7.64
C PRO A 83 7.21 18.71 -6.90
N ALA A 84 7.38 19.93 -6.38
CA ALA A 84 6.28 20.67 -5.78
C ALA A 84 5.13 20.83 -6.79
N GLY A 85 3.91 20.55 -6.36
CA GLY A 85 2.71 20.63 -7.21
C GLY A 85 2.47 19.43 -8.12
N SER A 86 3.21 18.32 -7.97
CA SER A 86 2.94 17.08 -8.72
C SER A 86 1.55 16.50 -8.45
N GLY A 87 0.97 16.79 -7.28
CA GLY A 87 -0.25 16.12 -6.79
C GLY A 87 -0.03 14.63 -6.47
N ILE A 88 1.20 14.15 -6.48
CA ILE A 88 1.56 12.74 -6.31
C ILE A 88 2.49 12.62 -5.10
N SER A 89 2.23 11.62 -4.27
CA SER A 89 3.13 11.16 -3.23
C SER A 89 3.28 9.64 -3.33
N GLN A 90 4.49 9.13 -3.18
CA GLN A 90 4.78 7.71 -3.37
C GLN A 90 5.75 7.21 -2.30
N ARG A 91 5.46 6.02 -1.78
CA ARG A 91 6.35 5.28 -0.89
C ARG A 91 6.45 3.83 -1.34
N PHE A 92 7.65 3.27 -1.23
CA PHE A 92 7.91 1.85 -1.43
C PHE A 92 8.17 1.18 -0.09
N TYR A 93 7.58 0.00 0.09
CA TYR A 93 7.67 -0.77 1.31
C TYR A 93 8.18 -2.18 1.01
N ARG A 94 9.16 -2.66 1.79
CA ARG A 94 9.53 -4.08 1.83
C ARG A 94 9.12 -4.66 3.17
N LEU A 95 8.31 -5.71 3.14
CA LEU A 95 7.83 -6.39 4.34
C LEU A 95 8.65 -7.65 4.59
N GLU A 96 9.02 -7.90 5.86
CA GLU A 96 9.84 -9.06 6.23
C GLU A 96 9.21 -10.42 5.84
N ARG A 97 7.88 -10.50 5.82
CA ARG A 97 7.13 -11.74 5.57
C ARG A 97 6.50 -11.84 4.18
N ALA A 98 6.71 -10.85 3.32
CA ALA A 98 6.33 -10.96 1.90
C ALA A 98 7.38 -11.79 1.16
N THR A 99 6.97 -12.59 0.18
CA THR A 99 7.90 -13.25 -0.74
C THR A 99 8.46 -12.27 -1.75
N GLU A 100 9.68 -12.54 -2.22
CA GLU A 100 10.23 -11.96 -3.45
C GLU A 100 9.58 -12.54 -4.70
#